data_AF-A0A151MT46-F1
#
_entry.id   AF-A0A151MT46-F1
#
_cell.length_a   1.000
_cell.length_b   1.000
_cell.length_c   1.000
_cell.angle_alpha   90.00
_cell.angle_beta   90.00
_cell.angle_gamma   90.00
#
_symmetry.space_group_name_H-M   'P 1'
#
loop_
_entity.id
_entity.type
_entity.pdbx_description
1 polymer ?
#
loop_
_entity_poly.entity_id
_entity_poly.type
_entity_poly.pdbx_seq_one_letter_code
_entity_poly.pdbx_strand_id
1 'polypeptide(L)'
;MEDEYVRMTVPELKELAKERGLHMKKGLKKDELIKLLCTGKSETASASRLSSPELDLGTPTRSPSPEAAGRPPSERERQRLHEIELKRMELEERRMEREERKEQRRLEAQCEKEQLAAQRKKEQIELKRLELEAQHEREREQLEERRMEREARLEAQKIEHEQKKLEAQLRLQTNGGNANPPQASGEQLKLDVSAFARYREGDDPAAFLSNFKRQAQRCKVPEEKIMMYLSALVEGDMVVVLNSLPSEAADDYNVFKAAVSKRFQLGPDYF
;
A
#
# COMPACT_ATOMS: atom_id res chain seq x y z
N MET A 1 -31.64 -3.38 21.36
CA MET A 1 -31.24 -3.75 19.98
C MET A 1 -31.17 -2.54 19.05
N GLU A 2 -32.07 -1.56 19.16
CA GLU A 2 -32.02 -0.35 18.31
C GLU A 2 -30.72 0.47 18.48
N ASP A 3 -30.21 0.61 19.71
CA ASP A 3 -28.98 1.37 19.99
C ASP A 3 -27.71 0.80 19.33
N GLU A 4 -27.70 -0.50 19.02
CA GLU A 4 -26.56 -1.15 18.35
C GLU A 4 -26.51 -0.76 16.86
N TYR A 5 -27.67 -0.71 16.20
CA TYR A 5 -27.78 -0.36 14.78
C TYR A 5 -27.50 1.13 14.51
N VAL A 6 -27.71 2.00 15.49
CA VAL A 6 -27.42 3.43 15.36
C VAL A 6 -25.91 3.68 15.20
N ARG A 7 -25.06 2.83 15.78
CA ARG A 7 -23.59 2.97 15.69
C ARG A 7 -23.02 2.40 14.39
N MET A 8 -23.74 1.53 13.70
CA MET A 8 -23.29 0.90 12.46
C MET A 8 -23.33 1.88 11.28
N THR A 9 -22.40 1.71 10.36
CA THR A 9 -22.35 2.42 9.08
C THR A 9 -23.36 1.83 8.10
N VAL A 10 -23.71 2.60 7.06
CA VAL A 10 -24.65 2.12 6.03
C VAL A 10 -24.17 0.81 5.37
N PRO A 11 -22.89 0.63 4.99
CA PRO A 11 -22.41 -0.64 4.44
C PRO A 11 -22.60 -1.84 5.38
N GLU A 12 -22.32 -1.68 6.67
CA GLU A 12 -22.47 -2.75 7.66
C GLU A 12 -23.93 -3.14 7.85
N LEU A 13 -24.84 -2.16 7.89
CA LEU A 13 -26.28 -2.42 7.94
C LEU A 13 -26.78 -3.15 6.68
N LYS A 14 -26.20 -2.87 5.51
CA LYS A 14 -26.53 -3.55 4.26
C LYS A 14 -26.05 -5.00 4.23
N GLU A 15 -24.85 -5.27 4.71
CA GLU A 15 -24.35 -6.65 4.86
C GLU A 15 -25.19 -7.43 5.86
N LEU A 16 -25.54 -6.84 7.01
CA LEU A 16 -26.39 -7.50 8.01
C LEU A 16 -27.81 -7.81 7.47
N ALA A 17 -28.40 -6.91 6.69
CA ALA A 17 -29.70 -7.15 6.05
C ALA A 17 -29.63 -8.27 5.01
N LYS A 18 -28.52 -8.37 4.27
CA LYS A 18 -28.26 -9.44 3.29
C LYS A 18 -28.05 -10.78 3.98
N GLU A 19 -27.32 -10.80 5.10
CA GLU A 19 -27.13 -11.99 5.94
C GLU A 19 -28.47 -12.52 6.48
N ARG A 20 -29.41 -11.62 6.79
CA ARG A 20 -30.79 -11.96 7.19
C ARG A 20 -31.75 -12.26 6.02
N GLY A 21 -31.26 -12.28 4.78
CA GLY A 21 -32.06 -12.57 3.59
C GLY A 21 -33.10 -11.50 3.23
N LEU A 22 -32.94 -10.27 3.72
CA LEU A 22 -33.88 -9.17 3.46
C LEU A 22 -33.60 -8.53 2.09
N HIS A 23 -34.63 -8.39 1.26
CA HIS A 23 -34.50 -7.74 -0.03
C HIS A 23 -34.45 -6.22 0.14
N MET A 24 -33.31 -5.61 -0.23
CA MET A 24 -33.10 -4.17 -0.13
C MET A 24 -33.26 -3.47 -1.48
N LYS A 25 -34.03 -2.38 -1.51
CA LYS A 25 -34.07 -1.46 -2.66
C LYS A 25 -32.77 -0.64 -2.73
N LYS A 26 -32.32 -0.31 -3.94
CA LYS A 26 -31.17 0.59 -4.13
C LYS A 26 -31.54 1.99 -3.61
N GLY A 27 -30.64 2.60 -2.83
CA GLY A 27 -30.82 3.97 -2.34
C GLY A 27 -31.52 4.14 -0.98
N LEU A 28 -31.74 3.05 -0.24
CA LEU A 28 -32.29 3.16 1.12
C LEU A 28 -31.38 3.98 2.05
N LYS A 29 -32.00 4.86 2.83
CA LYS A 29 -31.32 5.67 3.86
C LYS A 29 -31.03 4.82 5.10
N LYS A 30 -30.09 5.28 5.94
CA LYS A 30 -29.69 4.58 7.18
C LYS A 30 -30.90 4.22 8.06
N ASP A 31 -31.79 5.18 8.29
CA ASP A 31 -32.96 4.99 9.15
C ASP A 31 -33.96 3.97 8.59
N GLU A 32 -34.07 3.87 7.27
CA GLU A 32 -34.92 2.88 6.60
C GLU A 32 -34.34 1.46 6.74
N LEU A 33 -33.00 1.32 6.67
CA LEU A 33 -32.31 0.06 6.91
C LEU A 33 -32.45 -0.40 8.36
N ILE A 34 -32.29 0.51 9.32
CA ILE A 34 -32.49 0.22 10.74
C ILE A 34 -33.93 -0.22 10.98
N LYS A 35 -34.92 0.52 10.44
CA LYS A 35 -36.33 0.17 10.55
C LYS A 35 -36.62 -1.21 9.94
N LEU A 36 -36.03 -1.55 8.79
CA LEU A 36 -36.18 -2.87 8.16
C LEU A 36 -35.60 -4.00 9.03
N LEU A 37 -34.43 -3.78 9.63
CA LEU A 37 -33.75 -4.75 10.51
C LEU A 37 -34.48 -4.96 11.85
N CYS A 38 -35.11 -3.90 12.37
CA CYS A 38 -35.90 -3.96 13.60
C CYS A 38 -37.29 -4.55 13.40
N THR A 39 -37.91 -4.38 12.22
CA THR A 39 -39.28 -4.83 11.99
C THR A 39 -39.39 -6.32 11.70
N GLY A 40 -38.29 -7.01 11.34
CA GLY A 40 -38.12 -8.47 11.43
C GLY A 40 -39.17 -9.36 10.76
N LYS A 41 -40.16 -8.80 10.08
CA LYS A 41 -41.23 -9.51 9.39
C LYS A 41 -40.85 -9.52 7.92
N SER A 42 -40.12 -10.57 7.58
CA SER A 42 -40.19 -11.16 6.25
C SER A 42 -41.66 -11.43 5.93
N GLU A 43 -42.37 -10.46 5.36
CA GLU A 43 -43.56 -10.73 4.55
C GLU A 43 -43.11 -11.45 3.28
N THR A 44 -42.62 -12.68 3.44
CA THR A 44 -42.81 -13.73 2.46
C THR A 44 -44.29 -14.11 2.49
N ALA A 45 -45.14 -13.15 2.11
CA ALA A 45 -46.47 -13.45 1.64
C ALA A 45 -46.26 -14.13 0.29
N SER A 46 -46.28 -15.46 0.32
CA SER A 46 -46.62 -16.28 -0.82
C SER A 46 -47.83 -15.65 -1.50
N ALA A 47 -47.60 -15.00 -2.64
CA ALA A 47 -48.67 -14.52 -3.49
C ALA A 47 -49.36 -15.75 -4.07
N SER A 48 -50.37 -16.19 -3.33
CA SER A 48 -51.42 -17.08 -3.77
C SER A 48 -51.89 -16.67 -5.15
N ARG A 49 -51.99 -17.71 -5.98
CA ARG A 49 -53.01 -17.84 -7.03
C ARG A 49 -54.31 -17.14 -6.65
N LEU A 50 -55.03 -16.69 -7.69
CA LEU A 50 -56.35 -16.03 -7.76
C LEU A 50 -56.14 -14.65 -8.39
N SER A 51 -56.74 -14.28 -9.52
CA SER A 51 -57.96 -14.77 -10.15
C SER A 51 -58.02 -14.14 -11.55
N SER A 52 -58.06 -14.97 -12.59
CA SER A 52 -58.53 -14.54 -13.90
C SER A 52 -60.01 -14.15 -13.77
N PRO A 53 -60.44 -12.97 -14.25
CA PRO A 53 -61.86 -12.72 -14.42
C PRO A 53 -62.32 -13.53 -15.64
N GLU A 54 -63.01 -14.65 -15.39
CA GLU A 54 -63.97 -15.19 -16.35
C GLU A 54 -65.02 -14.11 -16.60
N LEU A 55 -64.84 -13.36 -17.69
CA LEU A 55 -65.95 -12.69 -18.35
C LEU A 55 -66.61 -13.73 -19.23
N ASP A 56 -67.58 -14.41 -18.62
CA ASP A 56 -68.62 -15.19 -19.28
C ASP A 56 -69.45 -14.24 -20.16
N LEU A 57 -69.01 -14.07 -21.41
CA LEU A 57 -69.82 -13.49 -22.48
C LEU A 57 -70.33 -14.64 -23.32
N GLY A 58 -71.50 -15.16 -22.92
CA GLY A 58 -72.36 -15.99 -23.74
C GLY A 58 -72.56 -15.35 -25.11
N THR A 59 -71.85 -15.87 -26.10
CA THR A 59 -72.07 -15.59 -27.51
C THR A 59 -72.85 -16.76 -28.10
N PRO A 60 -74.02 -16.52 -28.70
CA PRO A 60 -74.79 -17.60 -29.30
C PRO A 60 -74.00 -18.14 -30.49
N THR A 61 -73.70 -19.44 -30.43
CA THR A 61 -73.16 -20.24 -31.53
C THR A 61 -74.18 -20.25 -32.67
N ARG A 62 -74.15 -19.20 -33.51
CA ARG A 62 -74.81 -19.20 -34.81
C ARG A 62 -73.82 -19.77 -35.81
N SER A 63 -74.01 -21.04 -36.11
CA SER A 63 -73.28 -21.80 -37.12
C SER A 63 -73.15 -20.99 -38.41
N PRO A 64 -71.94 -20.66 -38.89
CA PRO A 64 -71.77 -20.04 -40.19
C PRO A 64 -72.14 -21.07 -41.25
N SER A 65 -73.17 -20.75 -42.04
CA SER A 65 -73.56 -21.51 -43.22
C SER A 65 -72.37 -21.63 -44.20
N PRO A 66 -72.06 -22.81 -44.75
CA PRO A 66 -70.86 -23.05 -45.56
C PRO A 66 -70.89 -22.50 -46.99
N GLU A 67 -71.90 -21.72 -47.38
CA GLU A 67 -72.14 -21.34 -48.79
C GLU A 67 -71.37 -20.11 -49.32
N ALA A 68 -70.46 -19.49 -48.55
CA ALA A 68 -69.78 -18.25 -48.96
C ALA A 68 -68.27 -18.41 -49.25
N ALA A 69 -67.74 -19.63 -49.35
CA ALA A 69 -66.29 -19.88 -49.42
C ALA A 69 -65.62 -19.65 -50.80
N GLY A 70 -66.29 -19.07 -51.79
CA GLY A 70 -65.78 -18.96 -53.17
C GLY A 70 -65.89 -17.58 -53.82
N ARG A 71 -66.37 -16.55 -53.11
CA ARG A 71 -66.52 -15.22 -53.71
C ARG A 71 -65.20 -14.45 -53.60
N PRO A 72 -64.58 -14.01 -54.71
CA PRO A 72 -63.40 -13.15 -54.63
C PRO A 72 -63.77 -11.86 -53.88
N PRO A 73 -62.86 -11.32 -53.04
CA PRO A 73 -63.13 -10.11 -52.28
C PRO A 73 -63.55 -8.98 -53.22
N SER A 74 -64.52 -8.19 -52.81
CA SER A 74 -64.90 -6.98 -53.52
C SER A 74 -63.73 -5.99 -53.55
N GLU A 75 -63.73 -5.08 -54.53
CA GLU A 75 -62.67 -4.07 -54.65
C GLU A 75 -62.52 -3.21 -53.38
N ARG A 76 -63.64 -2.92 -52.71
CA ARG A 76 -63.66 -2.21 -51.44
C ARG A 76 -63.00 -2.98 -50.30
N GLU A 77 -63.11 -4.31 -50.29
CA GLU A 77 -62.44 -5.17 -49.30
C GLU A 77 -60.94 -5.22 -49.56
N ARG A 78 -60.51 -5.28 -50.83
CA ARG A 78 -59.08 -5.19 -51.19
C ARG A 78 -58.46 -3.86 -50.74
N GLN A 79 -59.14 -2.74 -50.95
CA GLN A 79 -58.68 -1.43 -50.48
C GLN A 79 -58.55 -1.36 -48.96
N ARG A 80 -59.53 -1.91 -48.22
CA ARG A 80 -59.47 -1.97 -46.75
C ARG A 80 -58.32 -2.82 -46.23
N LEU A 81 -58.06 -3.97 -46.86
CA LEU A 81 -56.92 -4.83 -46.49
C LEU A 81 -55.58 -4.12 -46.72
N HIS A 82 -55.44 -3.41 -47.85
CA HIS A 82 -54.24 -2.62 -48.13
C HIS A 82 -54.04 -1.48 -47.11
N GLU A 83 -55.11 -0.77 -46.73
CA GLU A 83 -55.05 0.27 -45.69
C GLU A 83 -54.63 -0.30 -44.32
N ILE A 84 -55.16 -1.48 -43.96
CA ILE A 84 -54.78 -2.18 -42.71
C ILE A 84 -53.31 -2.59 -42.74
N GLU A 85 -52.83 -3.09 -43.88
CA GLU A 85 -51.43 -3.49 -44.06
C GLU A 85 -50.48 -2.29 -43.95
N LEU A 86 -50.81 -1.16 -44.59
CA LEU A 86 -50.06 0.10 -44.46
C LEU A 86 -49.99 0.56 -43.00
N LYS A 87 -51.11 0.57 -42.28
CA LYS A 87 -51.15 0.94 -40.85
C LYS A 87 -50.34 -0.02 -39.99
N ARG A 88 -50.31 -1.31 -40.33
CA ARG A 88 -49.49 -2.31 -39.64
C ARG A 88 -48.00 -2.03 -39.84
N MET A 89 -47.58 -1.72 -41.06
CA MET A 89 -46.19 -1.36 -41.34
C MET A 89 -45.79 -0.07 -40.62
N GLU A 90 -46.62 0.97 -40.65
CA GLU A 90 -46.37 2.24 -39.94
C GLU A 90 -46.26 2.02 -38.42
N LEU A 91 -47.12 1.18 -37.84
CA LEU A 91 -47.06 0.86 -36.41
C LEU A 91 -45.80 0.08 -36.05
N GLU A 92 -45.37 -0.84 -36.90
CA GLU A 92 -44.15 -1.62 -36.73
C GLU A 92 -42.91 -0.72 -36.84
N GLU A 93 -42.86 0.18 -37.81
CA GLU A 93 -41.80 1.19 -37.95
C GLU A 93 -41.70 2.07 -36.70
N ARG A 94 -42.83 2.60 -36.21
CA ARG A 94 -42.86 3.37 -34.95
C ARG A 94 -42.43 2.55 -33.73
N ARG A 95 -42.63 1.23 -33.75
CA ARG A 95 -42.16 0.34 -32.68
C ARG A 95 -40.65 0.19 -32.75
N MET A 96 -40.10 -0.06 -33.94
CA MET A 96 -38.67 -0.16 -34.18
C MET A 96 -37.95 1.14 -33.80
N GLU A 97 -38.43 2.30 -34.26
CA GLU A 97 -37.85 3.61 -33.93
C GLU A 97 -37.81 3.87 -32.42
N ARG A 98 -38.85 3.47 -31.69
CA ARG A 98 -38.86 3.59 -30.22
C ARG A 98 -37.86 2.68 -29.54
N GLU A 99 -37.67 1.45 -30.05
CA GLU A 99 -36.67 0.53 -29.50
C GLU A 99 -35.25 1.01 -29.81
N GLU A 100 -34.97 1.44 -31.04
CA GLU A 100 -33.69 2.06 -31.41
C GLU A 100 -33.39 3.27 -30.55
N ARG A 101 -34.37 4.16 -30.33
CA ARG A 101 -34.19 5.33 -29.46
C ARG A 101 -33.94 4.94 -28.01
N LYS A 102 -34.55 3.86 -27.51
CA LYS A 102 -34.27 3.34 -26.16
C LYS A 102 -32.87 2.77 -26.07
N GLU A 103 -32.43 2.04 -27.10
CA GLU A 103 -31.09 1.46 -27.17
C GLU A 103 -30.02 2.55 -27.26
N GLN A 104 -30.22 3.56 -28.11
CA GLN A 104 -29.34 4.72 -28.21
C GLN A 104 -29.18 5.42 -26.86
N ARG A 105 -30.29 5.68 -26.13
CA ARG A 105 -30.24 6.27 -24.79
C ARG A 105 -29.49 5.41 -23.78
N ARG A 106 -29.57 4.08 -23.89
CA ARG A 106 -28.82 3.17 -23.01
C ARG A 106 -27.33 3.23 -23.28
N LEU A 107 -26.94 3.26 -24.55
CA LEU A 107 -25.53 3.39 -24.95
C LEU A 107 -24.96 4.74 -24.51
N GLU A 108 -25.69 5.84 -24.74
CA GLU A 108 -25.28 7.18 -24.29
C GLU A 108 -25.10 7.23 -22.78
N ALA A 109 -26.05 6.71 -21.99
CA ALA A 109 -25.94 6.67 -20.54
C ALA A 109 -24.79 5.77 -20.06
N GLN A 110 -24.48 4.69 -20.78
CA GLN A 110 -23.33 3.83 -20.47
C GLN A 110 -22.01 4.55 -20.74
N CYS A 111 -21.88 5.21 -21.90
CA CYS A 111 -20.72 6.02 -22.25
C CYS A 111 -20.49 7.15 -21.24
N GLU A 112 -21.53 7.88 -20.85
CA GLU A 112 -21.44 8.96 -19.85
C GLU A 112 -20.97 8.43 -18.49
N LYS A 113 -21.51 7.29 -18.05
CA LYS A 113 -21.11 6.64 -16.80
C LYS A 113 -19.63 6.21 -16.83
N GLU A 114 -19.17 5.68 -17.96
CA GLU A 114 -17.77 5.27 -18.13
C GLU A 114 -16.83 6.48 -18.13
N GLN A 115 -17.19 7.56 -18.83
CA GLN A 115 -16.44 8.81 -18.82
C GLN A 115 -16.31 9.39 -17.40
N LEU A 116 -17.42 9.43 -16.64
CA LEU A 116 -17.40 9.91 -15.26
C LEU A 116 -16.53 9.01 -14.36
N ALA A 117 -16.56 7.69 -14.57
CA ALA A 117 -15.71 6.76 -13.82
C ALA A 117 -14.22 6.95 -14.16
N ALA A 118 -13.90 7.17 -15.44
CA ALA A 118 -12.54 7.45 -15.89
C ALA A 118 -12.03 8.79 -15.32
N GLN A 119 -12.86 9.83 -15.32
CA GLN A 119 -12.53 11.13 -14.73
C GLN A 119 -12.24 11.01 -13.22
N ARG A 120 -13.12 10.33 -12.46
CA ARG A 120 -12.90 10.10 -11.03
C ARG A 120 -11.61 9.31 -10.75
N LYS A 121 -11.28 8.34 -11.61
CA LYS A 121 -10.03 7.59 -11.48
C LYS A 121 -8.82 8.47 -11.73
N LYS A 122 -8.90 9.37 -12.72
CA LYS A 122 -7.85 10.35 -13.01
C LYS A 122 -7.62 11.30 -11.84
N GLU A 123 -8.69 11.87 -11.29
CA GLU A 123 -8.65 12.75 -10.11
C GLU A 123 -8.06 12.03 -8.88
N GLN A 124 -8.40 10.76 -8.65
CA GLN A 124 -7.79 9.97 -7.57
C GLN A 124 -6.30 9.73 -7.76
N ILE A 125 -5.86 9.47 -9.00
CA ILE A 125 -4.43 9.28 -9.31
C ILE A 125 -3.68 10.59 -9.06
N GLU A 126 -4.23 11.71 -9.51
CA GLU A 126 -3.64 13.04 -9.33
C GLU A 126 -3.52 13.41 -7.85
N LEU A 127 -4.57 13.16 -7.05
CA LEU A 127 -4.55 13.40 -5.61
C LEU A 127 -3.51 12.54 -4.89
N LYS A 128 -3.41 11.24 -5.23
CA LYS A 128 -2.37 10.35 -4.67
C LYS A 128 -0.96 10.79 -5.05
N ARG A 129 -0.78 11.30 -6.26
CA ARG A 129 0.51 11.82 -6.71
C ARG A 129 0.92 13.05 -5.91
N LEU A 130 -0.01 13.99 -5.69
CA LEU A 130 0.24 15.18 -4.88
C LEU A 130 0.54 14.84 -3.42
N GLU A 131 -0.17 13.87 -2.84
CA GLU A 131 0.07 13.40 -1.47
C GLU A 131 1.47 12.78 -1.30
N LEU A 132 1.89 11.94 -2.26
CA LEU A 132 3.22 11.35 -2.27
C LEU A 132 4.32 12.42 -2.43
N GLU A 133 4.09 13.41 -3.29
CA GLU A 133 5.01 14.52 -3.49
C GLU A 133 5.18 15.36 -2.20
N ALA A 134 4.08 15.70 -1.53
CA ALA A 134 4.10 16.41 -0.25
C ALA A 134 4.71 15.57 0.89
N GLN A 135 4.57 14.25 0.86
CA GLN A 135 5.26 13.37 1.81
C GLN A 135 6.77 13.39 1.57
N HIS A 136 7.20 13.24 0.32
CA HIS A 136 8.61 13.26 -0.03
C HIS A 136 9.27 14.62 0.27
N GLU A 137 8.56 15.73 0.06
CA GLU A 137 9.02 17.06 0.44
C GLU A 137 9.23 17.18 1.95
N ARG A 138 8.25 16.75 2.76
CA ARG A 138 8.38 16.72 4.23
C ARG A 138 9.54 15.84 4.71
N GLU A 139 9.76 14.68 4.09
CA GLU A 139 10.88 13.81 4.42
C GLU A 139 12.23 14.46 4.09
N ARG A 140 12.31 15.20 2.97
CA ARG A 140 13.52 15.97 2.61
C ARG A 140 13.78 17.09 3.60
N GLU A 141 12.77 17.86 3.97
CA GLU A 141 12.88 18.93 4.97
C GLU A 141 13.35 18.38 6.32
N GLN A 142 12.78 17.26 6.79
CA GLN A 142 13.22 16.61 8.03
C GLN A 142 14.65 16.07 7.97
N LEU A 143 15.11 15.64 6.80
CA LEU A 143 16.49 15.20 6.62
C LEU A 143 17.45 16.39 6.65
N GLU A 144 17.08 17.49 6.01
CA GLU A 144 17.85 18.74 6.01
C GLU A 144 17.90 19.35 7.41
N GLU A 145 16.78 19.41 8.13
CA GLU A 145 16.73 19.87 9.51
C GLU A 145 17.64 19.04 10.42
N ARG A 146 17.56 17.71 10.35
CA ARG A 146 18.46 16.82 11.12
C ARG A 146 19.93 16.99 10.76
N ARG A 147 20.23 17.31 9.51
CA ARG A 147 21.59 17.61 9.07
C ARG A 147 22.07 18.93 9.68
N MET A 148 21.25 19.98 9.61
CA MET A 148 21.55 21.28 10.19
C MET A 148 21.71 21.21 11.71
N GLU A 149 20.85 20.46 12.41
CA GLU A 149 20.95 20.25 13.85
C GLU A 149 22.27 19.56 14.24
N ARG A 150 22.66 18.52 13.48
CA ARG A 150 23.93 17.81 13.70
C ARG A 150 25.13 18.73 13.48
N GLU A 151 25.10 19.55 12.43
CA GLU A 151 26.15 20.51 12.13
C GLU A 151 26.26 21.58 13.23
N ALA A 152 25.13 22.16 13.65
CA ALA A 152 25.08 23.13 14.75
C ALA A 152 25.61 22.54 16.07
N ARG A 153 25.30 21.27 16.37
CA ARG A 153 25.82 20.59 17.56
C ARG A 153 27.34 20.40 17.51
N LEU A 154 27.88 20.04 16.36
CA LEU A 154 29.32 19.89 16.18
C LEU A 154 30.03 21.25 16.32
N GLU A 155 29.46 22.30 15.75
CA GLU A 155 29.99 23.66 15.86
C GLU A 155 29.96 24.16 17.31
N ALA A 156 28.85 23.93 18.04
CA ALA A 156 28.74 24.25 19.46
C ALA A 156 29.79 23.52 20.30
N GLN A 157 30.05 22.23 20.02
CA GLN A 157 31.10 21.47 20.71
C GLN A 157 32.50 22.02 20.43
N LYS A 158 32.79 22.46 19.20
CA LYS A 158 34.07 23.09 18.86
C LYS A 158 34.26 24.39 19.62
N ILE A 159 33.25 25.25 19.63
CA ILE A 159 33.27 26.53 20.35
C ILE A 159 33.47 26.29 21.85
N GLU A 160 32.75 25.33 22.45
CA GLU A 160 32.90 24.98 23.86
C GLU A 160 34.32 24.48 24.18
N HIS A 161 34.88 23.63 23.32
CA HIS A 161 36.24 23.12 23.48
C HIS A 161 37.29 24.23 23.35
N GLU A 162 37.10 25.16 22.41
CA GLU A 162 37.96 26.33 22.24
C GLU A 162 37.89 27.27 23.46
N GLN A 163 36.69 27.55 23.97
CA GLN A 163 36.49 28.34 25.19
C GLN A 163 37.19 27.70 26.39
N LYS A 164 37.03 26.38 26.59
CA LYS A 164 37.72 25.64 27.67
C LYS A 164 39.24 25.71 27.55
N LYS A 165 39.78 25.65 26.33
CA LYS A 165 41.22 25.78 26.07
C LYS A 165 41.72 27.18 26.45
N LEU A 166 41.01 28.23 26.08
CA LEU A 166 41.32 29.61 26.45
C LEU A 166 41.23 29.82 27.97
N GLU A 167 40.19 29.29 28.62
CA GLU A 167 40.04 29.37 30.08
C GLU A 167 41.20 28.66 30.82
N ALA A 168 41.58 27.46 30.38
CA ALA A 168 42.70 26.73 30.96
C ALA A 168 44.03 27.50 30.77
N GLN A 169 44.25 28.10 29.60
CA GLN A 169 45.43 28.91 29.34
C GLN A 169 45.48 30.17 30.22
N LEU A 170 44.32 30.80 30.48
CA LEU A 170 44.22 31.94 31.40
C LEU A 170 44.51 31.52 32.85
N ARG A 171 43.97 30.38 33.31
CA ARG A 171 44.24 29.82 34.65
C ARG A 171 45.73 29.54 34.86
N LEU A 172 46.44 29.06 33.83
CA LEU A 172 47.89 28.82 33.88
C LEU A 172 48.70 30.12 33.98
N GLN A 173 48.25 31.20 33.33
CA GLN A 173 48.89 32.52 33.44
C GLN A 173 48.63 33.20 34.79
N THR A 174 47.44 33.01 35.39
CA THR A 174 47.11 33.55 36.71
C THR A 174 47.75 32.77 37.87
N ASN A 175 48.11 31.49 37.67
CA ASN A 175 48.82 30.66 38.65
C ASN A 175 50.35 30.67 38.47
N GLY A 176 50.93 31.78 37.99
CA GLY A 176 52.38 32.05 37.96
C GLY A 176 53.04 32.21 39.34
N GLY A 177 52.59 31.45 40.33
CA GLY A 177 53.11 31.38 41.68
C GLY A 177 52.98 29.96 42.22
N ASN A 178 54.03 29.16 42.02
CA ASN A 178 54.41 28.00 42.84
C ASN A 178 53.49 26.76 42.80
N ALA A 179 53.89 25.74 42.04
CA ALA A 179 54.02 24.34 42.50
C ALA A 179 54.21 23.37 41.30
N ASN A 180 55.01 22.34 41.55
CA ASN A 180 55.43 21.25 40.66
C ASN A 180 54.39 20.70 39.66
N PRO A 181 54.82 20.22 38.47
CA PRO A 181 53.94 19.52 37.55
C PRO A 181 53.75 18.05 38.01
N PRO A 182 52.51 17.52 38.11
CA PRO A 182 52.30 16.09 38.04
C PRO A 182 52.45 15.67 36.58
N GLN A 183 53.34 14.70 36.37
CA GLN A 183 53.56 14.02 35.10
C GLN A 183 52.26 13.68 34.38
N ALA A 184 52.24 14.03 33.09
CA ALA A 184 51.44 13.34 32.11
C ALA A 184 51.66 11.82 32.22
N SER A 185 50.59 11.07 32.44
CA SER A 185 50.51 9.67 32.07
C SER A 185 49.27 9.51 31.22
N GLY A 186 49.43 9.77 29.92
CA GLY A 186 48.55 9.16 28.94
C GLY A 186 48.75 7.66 29.02
N GLU A 187 47.84 6.97 29.71
CA GLU A 187 47.71 5.52 29.63
C GLU A 187 47.32 5.16 28.20
N GLN A 188 48.33 5.07 27.32
CA GLN A 188 48.22 4.22 26.16
C GLN A 188 48.21 2.78 26.67
N LEU A 189 47.01 2.26 26.93
CA LEU A 189 46.73 0.83 27.03
C LEU A 189 47.33 0.15 25.79
N LYS A 190 48.55 -0.37 25.91
CA LYS A 190 49.15 -1.29 24.94
C LYS A 190 48.39 -2.60 25.06
N LEU A 191 47.26 -2.69 24.36
CA LEU A 191 46.55 -3.95 24.15
C LEU A 191 47.53 -4.93 23.47
N ASP A 192 47.84 -6.01 24.17
CA ASP A 192 48.72 -7.06 23.65
C ASP A 192 47.97 -7.88 22.61
N VAL A 193 48.51 -7.91 21.38
CA VAL A 193 47.97 -8.66 20.24
C VAL A 193 47.95 -10.17 20.54
N SER A 194 48.81 -10.65 21.46
CA SER A 194 48.86 -12.05 21.88
C SER A 194 47.58 -12.53 22.59
N ALA A 195 46.75 -11.61 23.08
CA ALA A 195 45.48 -11.92 23.73
C ALA A 195 44.39 -12.37 22.76
N PHE A 196 44.62 -12.27 21.45
CA PHE A 196 43.65 -12.64 20.42
C PHE A 196 44.02 -13.95 19.73
N ALA A 197 43.00 -14.77 19.47
CA ALA A 197 43.16 -15.92 18.58
C ALA A 197 43.59 -15.46 17.18
N ARG A 198 44.61 -16.12 16.62
CA ARG A 198 45.12 -15.89 15.26
C ARG A 198 44.43 -16.85 14.29
N TYR A 199 44.02 -16.35 13.12
CA TYR A 199 43.46 -17.17 12.05
C TYR A 199 44.58 -17.96 11.37
N ARG A 200 44.32 -19.25 11.13
CA ARG A 200 45.19 -20.16 10.38
C ARG A 200 44.48 -20.68 9.14
N GLU A 201 45.26 -21.10 8.16
CA GLU A 201 44.74 -21.74 6.96
C GLU A 201 44.02 -23.05 7.33
N GLY A 202 42.73 -23.13 6.99
CA GLY A 202 41.83 -24.23 7.38
C GLY A 202 40.87 -23.91 8.53
N ASP A 203 41.04 -22.77 9.22
CA ASP A 203 40.06 -22.30 10.21
C ASP A 203 38.77 -21.83 9.52
N ASP A 204 37.62 -21.97 10.20
CA ASP A 204 36.36 -21.39 9.72
C ASP A 204 36.41 -19.84 9.80
N PRO A 205 36.35 -19.14 8.65
CA PRO A 205 36.31 -17.68 8.60
C PRO A 205 35.22 -17.04 9.45
N ALA A 206 34.03 -17.65 9.49
CA ALA A 206 32.88 -17.09 10.20
C ALA A 206 33.05 -17.19 11.72
N ALA A 207 33.45 -18.37 12.19
CA ALA A 207 33.78 -18.60 13.59
C ALA A 207 34.93 -17.69 14.07
N PHE A 208 35.96 -17.51 13.25
CA PHE A 208 37.08 -16.62 13.56
C PHE A 208 36.63 -15.17 13.74
N LEU A 209 35.93 -14.59 12.76
CA LEU A 209 35.49 -13.19 12.82
C LEU A 209 34.54 -12.94 13.99
N SER A 210 33.66 -13.89 14.29
CA SER A 210 32.75 -13.83 15.43
C SER A 210 33.50 -13.85 16.77
N ASN A 211 34.51 -14.74 16.90
CA ASN A 211 35.34 -14.81 18.10
C ASN A 211 36.22 -13.58 18.26
N PHE A 212 36.78 -13.06 17.17
CA PHE A 212 37.55 -11.82 17.20
C PHE A 212 36.70 -10.64 17.68
N LYS A 213 35.48 -10.45 17.15
CA LYS A 213 34.61 -9.34 17.58
C LYS A 213 34.26 -9.44 19.07
N ARG A 214 34.00 -10.66 19.56
CA ARG A 214 33.78 -10.93 20.99
C ARG A 214 35.00 -10.56 21.84
N GLN A 215 36.21 -10.90 21.39
CA GLN A 215 37.46 -10.54 22.08
C GLN A 215 37.69 -9.02 22.05
N ALA A 216 37.48 -8.37 20.91
CA ALA A 216 37.62 -6.92 20.75
C ALA A 216 36.68 -6.16 21.70
N GLN A 217 35.43 -6.62 21.85
CA GLN A 217 34.47 -6.08 22.81
C GLN A 217 34.93 -6.26 24.27
N ARG A 218 35.40 -7.46 24.64
CA ARG A 218 35.93 -7.72 26.00
C ARG A 218 37.13 -6.85 26.34
N CYS A 219 38.00 -6.63 25.36
CA CYS A 219 39.20 -5.81 25.48
C CYS A 219 38.94 -4.31 25.28
N LYS A 220 37.67 -3.90 25.04
CA LYS A 220 37.28 -2.50 24.77
C LYS A 220 38.13 -1.83 23.68
N VAL A 221 38.41 -2.58 22.61
CA VAL A 221 39.17 -2.07 21.47
C VAL A 221 38.35 -0.96 20.80
N PRO A 222 38.90 0.26 20.63
CA PRO A 222 38.24 1.33 19.89
C PRO A 222 37.91 0.89 18.45
N GLU A 223 36.78 1.31 17.93
CA GLU A 223 36.30 0.88 16.61
C GLU A 223 37.31 1.20 15.50
N GLU A 224 37.97 2.36 15.62
CA GLU A 224 39.00 2.86 14.71
C GLU A 224 40.27 2.00 14.70
N LYS A 225 40.46 1.14 15.72
CA LYS A 225 41.62 0.27 15.85
C LYS A 225 41.31 -1.19 15.54
N ILE A 226 40.05 -1.55 15.29
CA ILE A 226 39.65 -2.95 15.08
C ILE A 226 40.42 -3.58 13.92
N MET A 227 40.51 -2.88 12.77
CA MET A 227 41.22 -3.39 11.60
C MET A 227 42.73 -3.50 11.81
N MET A 228 43.33 -2.58 12.58
CA MET A 228 44.74 -2.64 12.97
C MET A 228 45.06 -3.92 13.78
N TYR A 229 44.18 -4.31 14.70
CA TYR A 229 44.36 -5.57 15.45
C TYR A 229 44.06 -6.80 14.58
N LEU A 230 43.00 -6.74 13.76
CA LEU A 230 42.60 -7.85 12.91
C LEU A 230 43.68 -8.20 11.87
N SER A 231 44.30 -7.20 11.26
CA SER A 231 45.35 -7.38 10.23
C SER A 231 46.58 -8.12 10.75
N ALA A 232 46.91 -7.95 12.04
CA ALA A 232 48.00 -8.66 12.69
C ALA A 232 47.68 -10.13 13.03
N LEU A 233 46.40 -10.52 12.94
CA LEU A 233 45.88 -11.82 13.36
C LEU A 233 45.44 -12.71 12.20
N VAL A 234 45.38 -12.18 10.98
CA VAL A 234 44.98 -12.94 9.80
C VAL A 234 46.19 -13.51 9.07
N GLU A 235 46.05 -14.72 8.53
CA GLU A 235 47.03 -15.39 7.67
C GLU A 235 46.34 -16.05 6.47
N GLY A 236 47.14 -16.53 5.51
CA GLY A 236 46.65 -17.27 4.34
C GLY A 236 45.65 -16.47 3.49
N ASP A 237 44.55 -17.11 3.12
CA ASP A 237 43.51 -16.52 2.25
C ASP A 237 42.88 -15.24 2.81
N MET A 238 42.80 -15.08 4.14
CA MET A 238 42.28 -13.87 4.78
C MET A 238 43.16 -12.66 4.55
N VAL A 239 44.49 -12.83 4.53
CA VAL A 239 45.43 -11.74 4.21
C VAL A 239 45.29 -11.33 2.76
N VAL A 240 45.06 -12.28 1.86
CA VAL A 240 44.86 -11.96 0.44
C VAL A 240 43.55 -11.18 0.24
N VAL A 241 42.49 -11.47 1.02
CA VAL A 241 41.28 -10.61 1.06
C VAL A 241 41.66 -9.21 1.51
N LEU A 242 42.37 -9.09 2.63
CA LEU A 242 42.75 -7.80 3.22
C LEU A 242 43.53 -6.94 2.22
N ASN A 243 44.53 -7.52 1.55
CA ASN A 243 45.38 -6.85 0.57
C ASN A 243 44.69 -6.53 -0.76
N SER A 244 43.51 -7.09 -1.00
CA SER A 244 42.71 -6.81 -2.20
C SER A 244 41.76 -5.61 -2.04
N LEU A 245 41.64 -5.08 -0.81
CA LEU A 245 40.81 -3.90 -0.53
C LEU A 245 41.53 -2.60 -0.91
N PRO A 246 40.81 -1.59 -1.43
CA PRO A 246 41.37 -0.26 -1.68
C PRO A 246 41.77 0.41 -0.35
N SER A 247 42.79 1.28 -0.38
CA SER A 247 43.36 1.89 0.82
C SER A 247 42.34 2.66 1.65
N GLU A 248 41.33 3.25 1.02
CA GLU A 248 40.26 4.01 1.66
C GLU A 248 39.26 3.11 2.43
N ALA A 249 39.24 1.81 2.13
CA ALA A 249 38.34 0.83 2.75
C ALA A 249 39.08 -0.22 3.60
N ALA A 250 40.42 -0.16 3.64
CA ALA A 250 41.25 -1.11 4.39
C ALA A 250 41.04 -1.03 5.92
N ASP A 251 40.60 0.13 6.42
CA ASP A 251 40.31 0.37 7.83
C ASP A 251 38.83 0.10 8.21
N ASP A 252 37.97 -0.29 7.26
CA ASP A 252 36.56 -0.60 7.51
C ASP A 252 36.35 -2.11 7.73
N TYR A 253 36.01 -2.47 8.96
CA TYR A 253 35.70 -3.85 9.35
C TYR A 253 34.51 -4.46 8.60
N ASN A 254 33.47 -3.69 8.31
CA ASN A 254 32.29 -4.20 7.63
C ASN A 254 32.59 -4.50 6.16
N VAL A 255 33.41 -3.66 5.51
CA VAL A 255 33.88 -3.92 4.14
C VAL A 255 34.74 -5.17 4.10
N PHE A 256 35.67 -5.34 5.05
CA PHE A 256 36.47 -6.56 5.17
C PHE A 256 35.60 -7.81 5.41
N LYS A 257 34.65 -7.75 6.35
CA LYS A 257 33.69 -8.84 6.63
C LYS A 257 32.90 -9.24 5.37
N ALA A 258 32.44 -8.27 4.59
CA ALA A 258 31.73 -8.52 3.34
C ALA A 258 32.63 -9.17 2.27
N ALA A 259 33.88 -8.71 2.14
CA ALA A 259 34.85 -9.27 1.21
C ALA A 259 35.24 -10.71 1.56
N VAL A 260 35.42 -11.01 2.86
CA VAL A 260 35.61 -12.38 3.36
C VAL A 260 34.40 -13.25 3.03
N SER A 261 33.19 -12.77 3.32
CA SER A 261 31.95 -13.52 3.03
C SER A 261 31.83 -13.89 1.55
N LYS A 262 32.17 -12.95 0.66
CA LYS A 262 32.18 -13.17 -0.78
C LYS A 262 33.23 -14.20 -1.22
N ARG A 263 34.45 -14.12 -0.69
CA ARG A 263 35.55 -15.01 -1.09
C ARG A 263 35.37 -16.45 -0.60
N PHE A 264 34.90 -16.61 0.63
CA PHE A 264 34.69 -17.92 1.24
C PHE A 264 33.28 -18.49 1.02
N GLN A 265 32.45 -17.83 0.20
CA GLN A 265 31.08 -18.23 -0.13
C GLN A 265 30.21 -18.48 1.12
N LEU A 266 30.38 -17.64 2.14
CA LEU A 266 29.62 -17.75 3.38
C LEU A 266 28.20 -17.26 3.12
N GLY A 267 27.20 -18.06 3.48
CA GLY A 267 25.80 -17.70 3.36
C GLY A 267 25.42 -16.51 4.26
N PRO A 268 24.28 -15.84 4.02
CA PRO A 268 23.80 -14.72 4.83
C PRO A 268 23.56 -15.08 6.31
N ASP A 269 23.42 -16.36 6.64
CA ASP A 269 23.09 -16.86 7.98
C ASP A 269 24.28 -16.96 8.95
N TYR A 270 25.51 -16.70 8.49
CA TYR A 270 26.72 -16.95 9.28
C TYR A 270 27.12 -15.82 10.25
N PHE A 271 26.41 -14.68 10.26
CA PHE A 271 26.98 -13.41 10.74
C PHE A 271 26.06 -12.38 11.36
#